data_AF-A0A0Q7Y6U3-F1
#
_entry.id   AF-A0A0Q7Y6U3-F1
#
_cell.length_a   1.000
_cell.length_b   1.000
_cell.length_c   1.000
_cell.angle_alpha   90.00
_cell.angle_beta   90.00
_cell.angle_gamma   90.00
#
_symmetry.space_group_name_H-M   'P 1'
#
loop_
_entity.id
_entity.type
_entity.pdbx_description
1 polymer ?
#
loop_
_entity_poly.entity_id
_entity_poly.type
_entity_poly.pdbx_seq_one_letter_code
_entity_poly.pdbx_strand_id
1 'polypeptide(L)' 'MKFDYPAPEGVLMPYELAMLQRLFNRALRKQGYAKTDVEAKMLATTMMDLYRRGLRDERKLRIMFAI' A
#
# COMPACT_ATOMS: atom_id res chain seq x y z
N MET A 1 -3.73 15.96 -21.81
CA MET A 1 -4.07 16.51 -20.48
C MET A 1 -4.20 15.34 -19.52
N LYS A 2 -3.22 15.11 -18.63
CA LYS A 2 -3.43 14.17 -17.52
C LYS A 2 -4.26 14.93 -16.49
N PHE A 3 -5.47 14.46 -16.25
CA PHE A 3 -6.32 15.00 -15.22
C PHE A 3 -5.76 14.54 -13.87
N ASP A 4 -4.81 15.31 -13.32
CA ASP A 4 -4.39 15.21 -11.93
C ASP A 4 -5.46 15.86 -11.05
N TYR A 5 -6.68 15.32 -11.08
CA TYR A 5 -7.64 15.63 -10.02
C TYR A 5 -7.14 14.93 -8.76
N PRO A 6 -6.90 15.66 -7.65
CA PRO A 6 -6.69 15.00 -6.38
C PRO A 6 -7.94 14.16 -6.11
N ALA A 7 -7.75 12.85 -5.95
CA ALA A 7 -8.84 11.97 -5.57
C ALA A 7 -9.50 12.52 -4.29
N PRO A 8 -10.83 12.46 -4.16
CA PRO A 8 -11.50 12.80 -2.91
C PRO A 8 -10.79 12.10 -1.75
N GLU A 9 -10.67 12.77 -0.59
CA GLU A 9 -9.99 12.19 0.56
C GLU A 9 -10.52 10.78 0.86
N GLY A 10 -9.63 9.79 0.81
CA GLY A 10 -9.98 8.38 1.02
C GLY A 10 -10.27 7.56 -0.24
N VAL A 11 -10.27 8.16 -1.44
CA VAL A 11 -10.38 7.44 -2.71
C VAL A 11 -8.97 7.15 -3.26
N LEU A 12 -8.68 5.87 -3.50
CA LEU A 12 -7.44 5.45 -4.17
C LEU A 12 -7.60 5.58 -5.68
N MET A 13 -6.69 6.31 -6.32
CA MET A 13 -6.59 6.25 -7.78
C MET A 13 -6.11 4.85 -8.21
N PRO A 14 -6.45 4.40 -9.43
CA PRO A 14 -6.04 3.07 -9.91
C PRO A 14 -4.53 2.82 -9.83
N TYR A 15 -3.71 3.85 -10.08
CA TYR A 15 -2.25 3.73 -10.00
C TYR A 15 -1.74 3.60 -8.56
N GLU A 16 -2.42 4.24 -7.60
CA GLU A 16 -2.10 4.18 -6.16
C GLU A 16 -2.47 2.81 -5.61
N LEU A 17 -3.65 2.28 -5.96
CA LEU A 17 -4.05 0.92 -5.62
C LEU A 17 -3.07 -0.11 -6.20
N ALA A 18 -2.66 0.05 -7.47
CA ALA A 18 -1.69 -0.83 -8.10
C ALA A 18 -0.32 -0.79 -7.39
N MET A 19 0.13 0.39 -6.96
CA MET A 19 1.36 0.54 -6.17
C MET A 19 1.25 -0.19 -4.84
N LEU A 20 0.20 0.07 -4.06
CA LEU A 20 -0.03 -0.59 -2.76
C LEU A 20 -0.10 -2.10 -2.91
N GLN A 21 -0.81 -2.60 -3.93
CA GLN A 21 -0.91 -4.04 -4.20
C GLN A 21 0.45 -4.69 -4.50
N ARG A 22 1.34 -4.00 -5.24
CA ARG A 22 2.71 -4.49 -5.51
C ARG A 22 3.54 -4.53 -4.24
N LEU A 23 3.49 -3.48 -3.43
CA LEU A 23 4.21 -3.42 -2.14
C LEU A 23 3.73 -4.51 -1.20
N PHE A 24 2.42 -4.67 -1.07
CA PHE A 24 1.80 -5.71 -0.26
C PHE A 24 2.29 -7.11 -0.66
N ASN A 25 2.21 -7.45 -1.96
CA ASN A 25 2.68 -8.75 -2.45
C ASN A 25 4.17 -8.97 -2.19
N ARG A 26 5.00 -7.92 -2.26
CA ARG A 26 6.44 -8.01 -2.01
C ARG A 26 6.73 -8.26 -0.53
N ALA A 27 6.03 -7.58 0.36
CA ALA A 27 6.13 -7.77 1.81
C ALA A 27 5.70 -9.18 2.22
N LEU A 28 4.58 -9.69 1.70
CA LEU A 28 4.16 -11.08 1.96
C LEU A 28 5.21 -12.09 1.51
N ARG A 29 5.74 -11.94 0.29
CA ARG A 29 6.80 -12.84 -0.22
C ARG A 29 8.07 -12.81 0.64
N LYS A 30 8.48 -11.62 1.10
CA LYS A 30 9.66 -11.48 1.97
C LYS A 30 9.46 -12.16 3.32
N GLN A 31 8.24 -12.07 3.87
CA GLN A 31 7.92 -12.61 5.19
C GLN A 31 7.45 -14.07 5.15
N GLY A 32 7.24 -14.65 3.96
CA GLY A 32 6.76 -16.02 3.79
C GLY A 32 5.26 -16.21 4.10
N TYR A 33 4.48 -15.12 4.15
CA TYR A 33 3.06 -15.16 4.47
C TYR A 33 2.19 -15.41 3.24
N ALA A 34 1.15 -16.21 3.40
CA ALA A 34 0.06 -16.31 2.44
C ALA A 34 -0.92 -15.14 2.63
N LYS A 35 -1.62 -14.74 1.57
CA LYS A 35 -2.60 -13.63 1.62
C LYS A 35 -3.76 -13.85 2.60
N THR A 36 -4.02 -15.11 2.94
CA THR A 36 -5.09 -15.53 3.85
C THR A 36 -4.71 -15.40 5.32
N ASP A 37 -3.42 -15.27 5.61
CA ASP A 37 -2.89 -15.24 6.97
C ASP A 37 -3.35 -13.99 7.70
N VAL A 38 -3.43 -14.08 9.03
CA VAL A 38 -3.84 -12.95 9.88
C VAL A 38 -2.84 -11.80 9.74
N GLU A 39 -1.57 -12.14 9.62
CA GLU A 39 -0.42 -11.27 9.38
C GLU A 39 -0.58 -10.49 8.08
N ALA A 40 -1.07 -11.16 7.02
CA ALA A 40 -1.36 -10.50 5.76
C ALA A 40 -2.49 -9.47 5.88
N LYS A 41 -3.54 -9.78 6.66
CA LYS A 41 -4.61 -8.81 6.93
C LYS A 41 -4.11 -7.61 7.74
N MET A 42 -3.32 -7.85 8.78
CA MET A 42 -2.71 -6.78 9.59
C MET A 42 -1.80 -5.87 8.77
N LEU A 43 -1.00 -6.46 7.88
CA LEU A 43 -0.13 -5.73 6.97
C LEU A 43 -0.94 -4.84 6.00
N ALA A 44 -2.02 -5.38 5.41
CA ALA A 44 -2.89 -4.62 4.52
C ALA A 44 -3.53 -3.43 5.24
N THR A 45 -4.06 -3.64 6.45
CA THR A 45 -4.63 -2.56 7.28
C THR A 45 -3.60 -1.48 7.59
N THR A 46 -2.40 -1.88 8.04
CA THR A 46 -1.32 -0.94 8.35
C THR A 46 -0.93 -0.10 7.14
N MET A 47 -0.81 -0.75 5.98
CA MET A 47 -0.46 -0.08 4.72
C MET A 47 -1.53 0.93 4.29
N MET A 48 -2.81 0.58 4.43
CA MET A 48 -3.93 1.48 4.13
C MET A 48 -4.01 2.66 5.10
N ASP A 49 -3.76 2.43 6.40
CA ASP A 49 -3.74 3.50 7.40
C ASP A 49 -2.62 4.51 7.17
N LEU A 50 -1.41 4.04 6.86
CA LEU A 50 -0.28 4.92 6.53
C LEU A 50 -0.58 5.76 5.29
N TYR A 51 -1.13 5.13 4.27
CA TYR A 51 -1.50 5.81 3.05
C TYR A 51 -2.59 6.87 3.31
N ARG A 52 -3.62 6.54 4.09
CA ARG A 52 -4.69 7.47 4.50
C ARG A 52 -4.17 8.65 5.32
N ARG A 53 -3.13 8.45 6.13
CA ARG A 53 -2.45 9.52 6.89
C ARG A 53 -1.51 10.37 6.04
N GLY A 54 -1.48 10.17 4.72
CA GLY A 54 -0.72 10.99 3.78
C GLY A 54 0.63 10.40 3.36
N LEU A 55 0.99 9.20 3.83
CA LEU A 55 2.22 8.53 3.38
C LEU A 55 1.99 7.85 2.01
N ARG A 56 1.98 8.66 0.95
CA ARG A 56 1.71 8.20 -0.43
C ARG A 56 2.96 7.86 -1.24
N ASP A 57 4.14 8.12 -0.70
CA ASP A 57 5.42 7.91 -1.39
C ASP A 57 5.84 6.43 -1.33
N GLU A 58 6.07 5.82 -2.51
CA GLU A 58 6.47 4.41 -2.64
C GLU A 58 7.76 4.08 -1.89
N ARG A 59 8.77 4.97 -1.94
CA ARG A 59 10.07 4.75 -1.29
C ARG A 59 9.93 4.76 0.23
N LYS A 60 9.12 5.68 0.78
CA LYS A 60 8.86 5.72 2.22
C LYS A 60 8.11 4.48 2.69
N LEU A 61 7.10 4.04 1.93
CA LEU A 61 6.37 2.80 2.24
C LEU A 61 7.30 1.58 2.20
N ARG A 62 8.21 1.50 1.23
CA ARG A 62 9.22 0.43 1.14
C ARG A 62 10.14 0.39 2.36
N ILE A 63 10.60 1.54 2.83
CA ILE A 63 11.42 1.63 4.05
C ILE A 63 10.64 1.10 5.26
N MET A 64 9.38 1.52 5.41
CA MET A 64 8.54 1.09 6.54
C MET A 64 8.28 -0.42 6.58
N PHE A 65 8.10 -1.05 5.41
CA PHE A 65 7.89 -2.49 5.30
C PHE A 65 9.18 -3.28 5.07
N ALA A 66 10.33 -2.59 5.05
CA ALA A 66 11.65 -3.13 4.75
C ALA A 66 11.69 -3.97 3.45
N ILE A 67 11.16 -3.49 2.32
CA ILE A 67 11.02 -4.24 1.04
C ILE A 67 11.52 -3.51 -0.21
#